data_AF-R7D419-F1
#
_entry.id   AF-R7D419-F1
#
_cell.length_a   1.000
_cell.length_b   1.000
_cell.length_c   1.000
_cell.angle_alpha   90.00
_cell.angle_beta   90.00
_cell.angle_gamma   90.00
#
_symmetry.space_group_name_H-M   'P 1'
#
loop_
_entity.id
_entity.type
_entity.pdbx_description
1 polymer ?
#
loop_
_entity_poly.entity_id
_entity_poly.type
_entity_poly.pdbx_seq_one_letter_code
_entity_poly.pdbx_strand_id
1 'polypeptide(L)' 'MSYTDDDTPDFEGLRAFLMDYCGTAFAAGAGPALIDLARIEHADPQELLRIAQELGINVR' A
#
# COMPACT_ATOMS: atom_id res chain seq x y z
N MET A 1 -23.76 4.89 -16.97
CA MET A 1 -23.22 5.02 -15.60
C MET A 1 -23.30 3.65 -14.98
N SER A 2 -22.23 2.87 -15.06
CA SER A 2 -22.15 1.58 -14.39
C SER A 2 -21.91 1.88 -12.91
N TYR A 3 -22.93 1.66 -12.10
CA TYR A 3 -22.77 1.55 -10.67
C TYR A 3 -22.10 0.20 -10.43
N THR A 4 -20.77 0.20 -10.32
CA THR A 4 -20.10 -0.96 -9.74
C THR A 4 -20.40 -0.91 -8.25
N ASP A 5 -21.29 -1.82 -7.86
CA ASP A 5 -21.36 -2.38 -6.52
C ASP A 5 -19.94 -2.87 -6.18
N ASP A 6 -19.12 -2.01 -5.57
CA ASP A 6 -17.76 -2.33 -5.14
C ASP A 6 -17.71 -2.19 -3.62
N ASP A 7 -18.42 -3.08 -2.93
CA ASP A 7 -18.10 -3.47 -1.54
C ASP A 7 -16.82 -4.35 -1.50
N THR A 8 -16.05 -4.37 -2.60
CA THR A 8 -14.70 -4.90 -2.64
C THR A 8 -13.78 -3.89 -1.96
N PRO A 9 -12.97 -4.29 -0.97
CA PRO A 9 -12.03 -3.36 -0.37
C PRO A 9 -11.10 -2.79 -1.45
N ASP A 10 -10.92 -1.47 -1.47
CA ASP A 10 -10.10 -0.77 -2.48
C ASP A 10 -8.60 -1.03 -2.25
N PHE A 11 -8.16 -2.23 -2.65
CA PHE A 11 -6.78 -2.65 -2.53
C PHE A 11 -5.86 -1.96 -3.53
N GLU A 12 -6.40 -1.48 -4.66
CA GLU A 12 -5.62 -0.70 -5.62
C GLU A 12 -5.30 0.68 -5.06
N GLY A 13 -6.29 1.35 -4.45
CA GLY A 13 -6.11 2.59 -3.72
C GLY A 13 -5.13 2.44 -2.55
N LEU A 14 -5.24 1.35 -1.79
CA LEU A 14 -4.27 1.04 -0.73
C LEU A 14 -2.86 0.83 -1.27
N ARG A 15 -2.70 0.08 -2.36
CA ARG A 15 -1.40 -0.15 -3.00
C ARG A 15 -0.78 1.17 -3.45
N ALA A 16 -1.54 2.01 -4.15
CA ALA A 16 -1.06 3.32 -4.60
C ALA A 16 -0.62 4.21 -3.43
N PHE A 17 -1.41 4.23 -2.34
CA PHE A 17 -1.07 4.97 -1.13
C PHE A 17 0.24 4.48 -0.48
N LEU A 18 0.39 3.16 -0.33
CA LEU A 18 1.60 2.57 0.27
C LEU A 18 2.84 2.83 -0.59
N MET A 19 2.72 2.75 -1.92
CA MET A 19 3.80 3.08 -2.85
C MET A 19 4.24 4.55 -2.73
N ASP A 20 3.29 5.49 -2.65
CA ASP A 20 3.61 6.91 -2.50
C ASP A 20 4.29 7.21 -1.15
N TYR A 21 3.79 6.61 -0.07
CA TYR A 21 4.36 6.73 1.27
C TYR A 21 5.81 6.21 1.32
N CYS A 22 6.03 4.98 0.84
CA CYS A 22 7.36 4.37 0.80
C CYS A 22 8.28 5.10 -0.19
N GLY A 23 7.76 5.58 -1.32
CA GLY A 23 8.52 6.40 -2.28
C GLY A 23 9.01 7.71 -1.66
N THR A 24 8.17 8.39 -0.89
CA THR A 24 8.53 9.60 -0.14
C THR A 24 9.58 9.30 0.93
N ALA A 25 9.41 8.22 1.69
CA ALA A 25 10.37 7.80 2.71
C ALA A 25 11.74 7.44 2.10
N PHE A 26 11.75 6.73 0.96
CA PHE A 26 12.98 6.42 0.22
C PHE A 26 13.68 7.69 -0.26
N ALA A 27 12.93 8.64 -0.85
CA ALA A 27 13.48 9.93 -1.28
C ALA A 27 14.08 10.74 -0.10
N ALA A 28 13.55 10.56 1.11
CA ALA A 28 14.10 11.13 2.33
C ALA A 28 15.35 10.39 2.88
N GLY A 29 15.81 9.34 2.20
CA GLY A 29 17.03 8.59 2.56
C GLY A 29 16.78 7.32 3.39
N ALA A 30 15.52 6.90 3.57
CA ALA A 30 15.21 5.65 4.25
C ALA A 30 15.43 4.45 3.30
N GLY A 31 16.66 3.92 3.29
CA GLY A 31 17.03 2.75 2.47
C GLY A 31 16.09 1.53 2.58
N PRO A 32 15.55 1.18 3.77
CA PRO A 32 14.58 0.08 3.91
C PRO A 32 13.29 0.26 3.09
N ALA A 33 12.89 1.51 2.80
CA ALA A 33 11.64 1.79 2.09
C ALA A 33 11.64 1.28 0.64
N LEU A 34 12.82 1.07 0.03
CA LEU A 34 12.92 0.43 -1.30
C LEU A 34 12.48 -1.05 -1.24
N ILE A 35 12.81 -1.75 -0.15
CA ILE A 35 12.41 -3.16 0.06
C ILE A 35 10.90 -3.22 0.25
N ASP A 36 10.35 -2.29 1.03
CA ASP A 36 8.90 -2.20 1.23
C ASP A 36 8.19 -1.88 -0.10
N LEU A 37 8.73 -0.99 -0.93
CA LEU A 37 8.16 -0.67 -2.25
C LEU A 37 8.05 -1.91 -3.16
N ALA A 38 9.14 -2.68 -3.26
CA ALA A 38 9.17 -3.90 -4.06
C ALA A 38 8.20 -4.96 -3.52
N ARG A 39 8.04 -5.03 -2.19
CA ARG A 39 7.09 -5.92 -1.54
C ARG A 39 5.64 -5.51 -1.82
N ILE A 40 5.33 -4.20 -1.78
CA ILE A 40 4.00 -3.65 -2.08
C ILE A 40 3.60 -3.90 -3.54
N GLU A 41 4.52 -3.77 -4.49
CA GLU A 41 4.27 -3.95 -5.93
C GLU A 41 3.71 -5.35 -6.27
N HIS A 42 4.22 -6.37 -5.58
CA HIS A 42 3.81 -7.75 -5.78
C HIS A 42 2.87 -8.30 -4.69
N ALA A 43 2.50 -7.49 -3.70
CA ALA A 43 1.72 -7.96 -2.55
C ALA A 43 0.26 -8.27 -2.92
N ASP A 44 -0.20 -9.43 -2.48
CA ASP A 44 -1.62 -9.78 -2.46
C ASP A 44 -2.40 -8.88 -1.47
N PRO A 45 -3.74 -8.76 -1.60
CA PRO A 45 -4.58 -7.94 -0.73
C PRO A 45 -4.34 -8.10 0.78
N GLN A 46 -4.17 -9.33 1.27
CA GLN A 46 -3.88 -9.59 2.68
C GLN A 46 -2.50 -9.10 3.10
N GLU A 47 -1.52 -9.20 2.20
CA GLU A 47 -0.16 -8.73 2.47
C GLU A 47 -0.09 -7.20 2.46
N LEU A 48 -0.86 -6.52 1.59
CA LEU A 48 -1.02 -5.07 1.63
C LEU A 48 -1.57 -4.59 2.98
N LEU A 49 -2.60 -5.26 3.51
CA LEU A 49 -3.13 -4.94 4.84
C LEU A 49 -2.10 -5.18 5.95
N ARG A 50 -1.28 -6.23 5.83
CA ARG A 50 -0.22 -6.54 6.79
C ARG A 50 0.87 -5.47 6.77
N ILE A 51 1.31 -5.07 5.58
CA ILE A 51 2.29 -3.98 5.39
C ILE A 51 1.75 -2.67 5.95
N ALA A 52 0.49 -2.34 5.68
CA ALA A 52 -0.14 -1.15 6.24
C ALA A 52 -0.11 -1.15 7.78
N GLN A 53 -0.44 -2.28 8.42
CA GLN A 53 -0.34 -2.42 9.88
C GLN A 53 1.09 -2.33 10.41
N GLU A 54 2.06 -2.94 9.72
CA GLU A 54 3.49 -2.85 10.08
C GLU A 54 4.00 -1.41 10.02
N LEU A 55 3.49 -0.61 9.08
CA LEU A 55 3.79 0.81 8.93
C LEU A 55 2.97 1.72 9.86
N GLY A 56 2.05 1.17 10.66
CA GLY A 56 1.17 1.93 11.55
C GLY A 56 0.04 2.68 10.84
N ILE A 57 -0.27 2.31 9.60
CA ILE A 57 -1.37 2.87 8.80
C ILE A 57 -2.65 2.10 9.11
N ASN A 58 -3.66 2.81 9.59
CA ASN A 58 -4.96 2.22 9.88
C ASN A 58 -5.85 2.21 8.62
N VAL A 59 -5.90 1.06 7.97
CA VAL A 59 -6.83 0.73 6.88
C VAL A 59 -8.16 0.31 7.48
N ARG A 60 -9.18 1.17 7.37
CA ARG A 60 -10.52 0.95 7.93
C ARG A 60 -11.52 0.65 6.82
#